data_AF-A0A1I7FF70-F1
#
_entry.id   AF-A0A1I7FF70-F1
#
_cell.length_a   1.000
_cell.length_b   1.000
_cell.length_c   1.000
_cell.angle_alpha   90.00
_cell.angle_beta   90.00
_cell.angle_gamma   90.00
#
_symmetry.space_group_name_H-M   'P 1'
#
loop_
_entity.id
_entity.type
_entity.pdbx_description
1 polymer ?
#
loop_
_entity_poly.entity_id
_entity_poly.type
_entity_poly.pdbx_seq_one_letter_code
_entity_poly.pdbx_strand_id
1 'polypeptide(L)' 'MAWLKKRHDLIERNGGNVATQRLIERGLFTVVWKEFGGKPRPVKRLTGKGIVFYAKEFGVRPPAPPSEALLPGF' A
#
# COMPACT_ATOMS: atom_id res chain seq x y z
N MET A 1 5.77 4.93 8.99
CA MET A 1 5.30 6.12 8.23
C MET A 1 6.40 7.13 7.93
N ALA A 2 7.23 7.54 8.91
CA ALA A 2 8.31 8.52 8.71
C ALA A 2 9.28 8.17 7.56
N TRP A 3 9.67 6.89 7.43
CA TRP A 3 10.55 6.43 6.34
C TRP A 3 9.96 6.63 4.94
N LEU A 4 8.67 6.34 4.76
CA LEU A 4 7.98 6.54 3.47
C LEU A 4 7.87 8.03 3.10
N LYS A 5 7.68 8.91 4.10
CA LYS A 5 7.72 10.36 3.88
C LYS A 5 9.11 10.85 3.43
N LYS A 6 10.19 10.34 4.06
CA LYS A 6 11.57 10.69 3.70
C LYS A 6 11.93 10.30 2.26
N ARG A 7 11.32 9.23 1.73
CA ARG A 7 11.50 8.77 0.34
C ARG A 7 10.60 9.51 -0.67
N HIS A 8 9.77 10.45 -0.21
CA HIS A 8 8.71 11.07 -1.01
C HIS A 8 7.70 10.06 -1.57
N ASP A 9 7.57 8.89 -0.94
CA ASP A 9 6.57 7.89 -1.32
C ASP A 9 5.17 8.29 -0.79
N LEU A 10 5.14 8.93 0.38
CA LEU A 10 3.95 9.55 0.96
C LEU A 10 4.16 11.05 1.12
N ILE A 11 3.14 11.82 0.75
CA ILE A 11 3.05 13.26 0.99
C ILE A 11 1.93 13.54 1.99
N GLU A 12 2.05 14.64 2.73
CA GLU A 12 0.99 15.09 3.63
C GLU A 12 0.08 16.07 2.89
N ARG A 13 -1.22 15.78 2.87
CA ARG A 13 -2.23 16.62 2.22
C ARG A 13 -3.49 16.64 3.07
N ASN A 14 -3.98 17.84 3.39
CA ASN A 14 -5.19 18.06 4.21
C ASN A 14 -5.19 17.24 5.52
N GLY A 15 -4.04 17.19 6.22
CA GLY A 15 -3.89 16.45 7.48
C GLY A 15 -3.84 14.92 7.35
N GLY A 16 -3.72 14.38 6.13
CA GLY A 16 -3.62 12.94 5.87
C GLY A 16 -2.39 12.56 5.04
N ASN A 17 -1.88 11.33 5.22
CA ASN A 17 -0.81 10.77 4.40
C ASN A 17 -1.38 10.22 3.09
N VAL A 18 -0.87 10.71 1.96
CA VAL A 18 -1.30 10.33 0.63
C VAL A 18 -0.13 9.75 -0.15
N ALA A 19 -0.30 8.56 -0.72
CA ALA A 19 0.68 7.98 -1.63
C ALA A 19 0.76 8.79 -2.92
N THR A 20 1.99 8.98 -3.44
CA THR A 20 2.19 9.68 -4.70
C THR A 20 1.54 8.92 -5.86
N GLN A 21 1.11 9.66 -6.89
CA GLN A 21 0.47 9.08 -8.08
C GLN A 21 1.35 8.01 -8.74
N ARG A 22 2.67 8.26 -8.79
CA ARG A 22 3.67 7.31 -9.29
C ARG A 22 3.59 5.93 -8.61
N LEU A 23 3.33 5.86 -7.29
CA LEU A 23 3.23 4.57 -6.61
C LEU A 23 1.90 3.86 -6.88
N ILE A 24 0.85 4.62 -7.15
CA ILE A 24 -0.46 4.10 -7.54
C ILE A 24 -0.35 3.49 -8.95
N GLU A 25 0.27 4.21 -9.89
CA GLU A 25 0.53 3.74 -11.25
C GLU A 25 1.43 2.49 -11.27
N ARG A 26 2.42 2.42 -10.37
CA ARG A 26 3.24 1.21 -10.20
C ARG A 26 2.50 0.04 -9.53
N GLY A 27 1.27 0.26 -9.07
CA GLY A 27 0.45 -0.73 -8.39
C GLY A 27 0.94 -1.08 -6.98
N LEU A 28 1.73 -0.22 -6.34
CA LEU A 28 2.24 -0.43 -4.98
C LEU A 28 1.22 0.02 -3.92
N PHE A 29 0.43 1.03 -4.26
CA PHE A 29 -0.72 1.47 -3.46
C PHE A 29 -1.99 1.46 -4.31
N THR A 30 -3.12 1.17 -3.69
CA THR A 30 -4.45 1.32 -4.29
C THR A 30 -5.26 2.33 -3.50
N VAL A 31 -6.28 2.90 -4.13
CA VAL A 31 -7.23 3.83 -3.52
C VAL A 31 -8.54 3.09 -3.32
N VAL A 32 -8.99 3.01 -2.08
CA VAL A 32 -10.30 2.44 -1.76
C VAL A 32 -11.15 3.50 -1.09
N TRP A 33 -12.44 3.52 -1.40
CA TRP A 33 -13.39 4.33 -0.65
C TRP A 33 -13.74 3.61 0.64
N LYS A 34 -13.67 4.33 1.75
CA LYS A 34 -14.07 3.83 3.06
C LYS A 34 -14.93 4.86 3.75
N GLU A 35 -15.93 4.39 4.47
CA GLU A 35 -16.82 5.24 5.22
C GLU A 35 -16.21 5.58 6.59
N PHE A 36 -16.17 6.88 6.91
CA PHE A 36 -15.75 7.39 8.21
C PHE A 36 -16.76 8.41 8.69
N GLY A 37 -17.53 8.05 9.73
CA GLY A 37 -18.59 8.91 10.27
C GLY A 37 -19.69 9.23 9.26
N GLY A 38 -20.16 8.22 8.51
CA GLY A 38 -21.25 8.38 7.53
C GLY A 38 -20.85 9.06 6.22
N LYS A 39 -19.56 9.38 6.02
CA LYS A 39 -19.06 10.02 4.79
C LYS A 39 -18.00 9.14 4.12
N PRO A 40 -18.13 8.83 2.82
CA PRO A 40 -17.09 8.11 2.10
C PRO A 40 -15.86 9.00 1.93
N ARG A 41 -14.69 8.46 2.29
CA ARG A 41 -13.39 9.11 2.14
C ARG A 41 -12.44 8.19 1.38
N PRO A 42 -11.61 8.72 0.46
CA PRO A 42 -10.61 7.91 -0.22
C PRO A 42 -9.47 7.58 0.75
N VAL A 43 -9.17 6.30 0.93
CA VAL A 43 -8.07 5.79 1.74
C VAL A 43 -7.12 5.01 0.86
N LYS A 44 -5.81 5.24 1.02
CA LYS A 44 -4.80 4.46 0.32
C LYS A 44 -4.49 3.19 1.10
N ARG A 45 -4.44 2.05 0.42
CA ARG A 45 -4.01 0.77 0.98
C ARG A 45 -2.78 0.27 0.24
N LEU A 46 -1.84 -0.30 0.98
CA LEU A 46 -0.68 -0.99 0.40
C LEU A 46 -1.17 -2.28 -0.28
N THR A 47 -0.72 -2.55 -1.51
CA THR A 47 -1.06 -3.78 -2.23
C THR A 47 -0.12 -4.92 -1.84
N GLY A 48 -0.45 -6.16 -2.23
CA GLY A 48 0.48 -7.29 -2.08
C GLY A 48 1.84 -7.03 -2.77
N LYS A 49 1.81 -6.42 -3.96
CA LYS A 49 3.03 -5.98 -4.67
C LYS A 49 3.81 -4.93 -3.87
N GLY A 50 3.10 -3.96 -3.28
CA GLY A 50 3.69 -2.96 -2.40
C GLY A 50 4.36 -3.58 -1.18
N ILE A 51 3.69 -4.55 -0.53
CA ILE A 51 4.24 -5.30 0.61
C ILE A 51 5.54 -6.00 0.22
N VAL A 52 5.54 -6.74 -0.90
CA VAL A 52 6.75 -7.44 -1.38
C VAL A 52 7.86 -6.48 -1.74
N PHE A 53 7.54 -5.37 -2.43
CA PHE A 53 8.50 -4.34 -2.80
C PHE A 53 9.20 -3.75 -1.56
N TYR A 54 8.42 -3.31 -0.56
CA TYR A 54 8.99 -2.72 0.64
C TYR A 54 9.70 -3.75 1.52
N ALA A 55 9.21 -4.99 1.63
CA ALA A 55 9.90 -6.04 2.36
C ALA A 55 11.32 -6.27 1.83
N LYS A 56 11.49 -6.31 0.49
CA LYS A 56 12.80 -6.40 -0.16
C LYS A 56 13.70 -5.20 0.16
N GLU A 57 13.17 -3.97 0.10
CA GLU A 57 13.93 -2.75 0.45
C GLU A 57 14.39 -2.74 1.92
N PHE A 58 13.60 -3.33 2.82
CA PHE A 58 13.94 -3.45 4.24
C PHE A 58 14.84 -4.66 4.56
N GLY A 59 15.16 -5.50 3.57
CA GLY A 59 15.92 -6.75 3.79
C GLY A 59 15.18 -7.78 4.65
N VAL A 60 13.84 -7.65 4.76
CA VAL A 60 13.00 -8.58 5.51
C VAL A 60 12.29 -9.53 4.57
N ARG A 61 12.00 -10.74 5.05
CA ARG A 61 11.20 -11.69 4.27
C ARG A 61 9.79 -11.12 4.10
N PRO A 62 9.25 -11.00 2.87
CA PRO A 62 7.86 -10.62 2.70
C PRO A 62 6.97 -11.62 3.41
N PRO A 63 5.82 -11.19 3.96
CA PRO A 63 4.84 -12.13 4.47
C PRO A 63 4.54 -13.16 3.38
N ALA A 64 4.45 -14.43 3.78
CA ALA A 64 4.00 -15.45 2.86
C ALA A 64 2.68 -14.98 2.24
N PRO A 65 2.44 -15.20 0.94
CA PRO A 65 1.11 -15.01 0.40
C PRO A 65 0.13 -15.75 1.33
N PRO A 66 -1.05 -15.17 1.62
CA PRO A 66 -2.05 -15.89 2.40
C PRO A 66 -2.19 -17.28 1.75
N SER A 67 -2.19 -18.31 2.59
CA SER A 67 -2.18 -19.74 2.24
C SER A 67 -3.37 -20.22 1.39
N GLU A 68 -4.11 -19.30 0.77
CA GLU A 68 -5.31 -19.51 -0.04
C GLU A 68 -5.09 -19.26 -1.54
N ALA A 69 -3.84 -19.10 -1.98
CA ALA A 69 -3.52 -19.07 -3.41
C ALA A 69 -2.63 -20.26 -3.79
N LEU A 70 -3.03 -21.47 -3.42
CA LEU A 70 -2.75 -22.60 -4.31
C LEU A 70 -3.54 -22.31 -5.59
N LEU A 71 -2.83 -21.93 -6.65
CA LEU A 71 -3.42 -21.97 -7.99
C LEU A 71 -3.90 -23.41 -8.22
N PRO A 72 -5.16 -23.63 -8.65
CA PRO A 72 -5.62 -24.98 -8.95
C PRO A 72 -4.75 -25.52 -10.10
N GLY A 73 -3.92 -26.53 -9.80
CA GLY A 73 -3.07 -27.18 -10.81
C GLY A 73 -1.68 -27.67 -10.39
N PHE A 74 -1.39 -27.81 -9.09
CA PHE A 74 -0.30 -28.68 -8.63
C PHE A 74 -0.87 -30.00 -8.14
#